data_AF-A0A853F751-F1
#
_entry.id   AF-A0A853F751-F1
#
_cell.length_a   1.000
_cell.length_b   1.000
_cell.length_c   1.000
_cell.angle_alpha   90.00
_cell.angle_beta   90.00
_cell.angle_gamma   90.00
#
_symmetry.space_group_name_H-M   'P 1'
#
loop_
_entity.id
_entity.type
_entity.pdbx_description
1 polymer ?
#
loop_
_entity_poly.entity_id
_entity_poly.type
_entity_poly.pdbx_seq_one_letter_code
_entity_poly.pdbx_strand_id
1 'polypeptide(L)' 'MTIKKQKFTKVFKLQTLQLANQPNTCIASLARDLGIRRNMIYKWS' A
#
# COMPACT_ATOMS: atom_id res chain seq x y z
N MET A 1 1.04 -19.45 -15.14
CA MET A 1 0.11 -18.40 -14.66
C MET A 1 0.90 -17.12 -14.42
N THR A 2 0.83 -16.15 -15.32
CA THR A 2 1.62 -14.91 -15.23
C THR A 2 0.99 -13.98 -14.18
N ILE A 3 1.62 -13.86 -13.02
CA ILE A 3 1.17 -12.92 -11.97
C ILE A 3 1.37 -11.51 -12.52
N LYS A 4 0.30 -10.87 -13.00
CA LYS A 4 0.31 -9.46 -13.41
C LYS A 4 0.63 -8.62 -12.17
N LYS A 5 1.87 -8.14 -12.08
CA LYS A 5 2.28 -7.20 -11.04
C LYS A 5 1.63 -5.86 -11.36
N GLN A 6 0.69 -5.41 -10.53
CA GLN A 6 0.18 -4.04 -10.63
C GLN A 6 1.35 -3.06 -10.42
N LYS A 7 1.60 -2.23 -11.43
CA LYS A 7 2.64 -1.20 -11.39
C LYS A 7 2.04 0.06 -10.78
N PHE A 8 2.39 0.35 -9.54
CA PHE A 8 2.04 1.60 -8.88
C PHE A 8 3.12 2.65 -9.14
N THR A 9 2.72 3.91 -9.30
CA THR A 9 3.63 5.04 -9.44
C THR A 9 4.42 5.27 -8.14
N LYS A 10 5.61 5.85 -8.25
CA LYS A 10 6.46 6.14 -7.07
C LYS A 10 5.74 7.06 -6.07
N VAL A 11 5.02 8.06 -6.59
CA VAL A 11 4.23 9.00 -5.78
C VAL A 11 3.16 8.29 -4.96
N PHE A 12 2.43 7.36 -5.59
CA PHE A 12 1.40 6.58 -4.91
C PHE A 12 1.95 5.75 -3.75
N LYS A 13 3.09 5.09 -3.96
CA LYS A 13 3.75 4.31 -2.90
C LYS A 13 4.15 5.19 -1.72
N LEU A 14 4.74 6.36 -2.00
CA LEU A 14 5.16 7.30 -0.95
C LEU A 14 3.97 7.83 -0.15
N GLN A 15 2.89 8.25 -0.81
CA GLN A 15 1.67 8.69 -0.12
C GLN A 15 1.08 7.58 0.75
N THR A 16 1.05 6.35 0.23
CA THR A 16 0.55 5.18 0.98
C THR A 16 1.42 4.90 2.21
N LEU A 17 2.75 5.01 2.10
CA LEU A 17 3.66 4.84 3.23
C LEU A 17 3.50 5.95 4.27
N GLN A 18 3.36 7.20 3.84
CA GLN A 18 3.12 8.31 4.76
C GLN A 18 1.82 8.14 5.54
N LEU A 19 0.75 7.69 4.88
CA LEU A 19 -0.53 7.35 5.52
C LEU A 19 -0.39 6.16 6.48
N ALA A 20 0.35 5.13 6.08
CA ALA A 20 0.59 3.94 6.91
C ALA A 20 1.48 4.23 8.13
N ASN A 21 2.35 5.22 8.06
CA ASN A 21 3.24 5.62 9.16
C ASN A 21 2.56 6.54 10.19
N GLN A 22 1.30 6.93 9.97
CA GLN A 22 0.53 7.66 10.95
C GLN A 22 0.19 6.72 12.13
N PRO A 23 0.39 7.17 13.39
CA PRO A 23 0.27 6.31 14.58
C PRO A 23 -1.15 5.77 14.84
N ASN A 24 -2.16 6.29 14.14
CA ASN A 24 -3.56 5.87 14.28
C ASN A 24 -4.15 5.21 13.02
N THR A 25 -3.31 4.89 12.02
CA THR A 25 -3.79 4.32 10.76
C THR A 25 -3.75 2.81 10.78
N CYS A 26 -4.92 2.19 10.65
CA CYS A 26 -5.00 0.76 10.42
C CYS A 26 -4.59 0.43 8.97
N ILE A 27 -3.38 -0.12 8.79
CA ILE A 27 -2.83 -0.57 7.49
C ILE A 27 -3.81 -1.50 6.75
N ALA A 28 -4.61 -2.27 7.50
CA ALA A 28 -5.60 -3.16 6.92
C ALA A 28 -6.79 -2.45 6.28
N SER A 29 -7.30 -1.43 6.97
CA SER A 29 -8.36 -0.57 6.46
C SER A 29 -7.86 0.26 5.30
N LEU A 30 -6.66 0.85 5.42
CA LEU A 30 -6.00 1.64 4.38
C LEU A 30 -5.81 0.83 3.08
N ALA A 31 -5.33 -0.41 3.18
CA ALA A 31 -5.15 -1.25 2.01
C ALA A 31 -6.49 -1.60 1.34
N ARG A 32 -7.55 -1.80 2.13
CA ARG A 32 -8.90 -2.09 1.62
C ARG A 32 -9.50 -0.88 0.90
N ASP A 33 -9.31 0.31 1.46
CA ASP A 33 -9.74 1.58 0.87
C ASP A 33 -9.03 1.84 -0.48
N LEU A 34 -7.70 1.67 -0.50
CA LEU A 34 -6.87 1.85 -1.69
C LEU A 34 -6.98 0.69 -2.70
N GLY A 35 -7.72 -0.38 -2.40
CA GLY A 35 -7.84 -1.57 -3.25
C GLY A 35 -6.54 -2.36 -3.43
N ILE A 36 -5.55 -2.17 -2.54
CA ILE A 36 -4.26 -2.84 -2.57
C ILE A 36 -4.17 -3.95 -1.52
N ARG A 37 -3.20 -4.85 -1.67
CA ARG A 37 -2.93 -5.86 -0.64
C ARG A 37 -2.10 -5.25 0.47
N ARG A 38 -2.47 -5.51 1.73
CA ARG A 38 -1.68 -5.13 2.93
C ARG A 38 -0.21 -5.51 2.82
N ASN A 39 0.06 -6.72 2.27
CA ASN A 39 1.41 -7.23 2.04
C ASN A 39 2.26 -6.36 1.09
N MET A 40 1.64 -5.55 0.24
CA MET A 40 2.38 -4.63 -0.63
C MET A 40 2.91 -3.43 0.15
N ILE A 41 2.17 -2.95 1.16
CA ILE A 41 2.60 -1.83 2.00
C ILE A 41 3.85 -2.21 2.80
N TYR A 42 3.88 -3.41 3.40
CA TYR A 42 5.07 -3.93 4.08
C TYR A 42 6.27 -4.14 3.15
N LYS A 43 6.04 -4.39 1.85
CA LYS A 43 7.12 -4.51 0.84
C LYS A 43 7.62 -3.17 0.33
N TRP A 44 6.92 -2.08 0.63
CA TRP A 44 7.31 -0.73 0.23
C TRP A 44 8.02 0.03 1.34
N SER A 45 7.82 -0.39 2.60
CA SER A 45 8.53 0.14 3.76
C SER A 45 10.00 -0.25 3.75
#